data_AF-A0A946V463-F1
#
_entry.id   AF-A0A946V463-F1
#
_cell.length_a   1.000
_cell.length_b   1.000
_cell.length_c   1.000
_cell.angle_alpha   90.00
_cell.angle_beta   90.00
_cell.angle_gamma   90.00
#
_symmetry.space_group_name_H-M   'P 1'
#
loop_
_entity.id
_entity.type
_entity.pdbx_description
1 polymer ?
#
loop_
_entity_poly.entity_id
_entity_poly.type
_entity_poly.pdbx_seq_one_letter_code
_entity_poly.pdbx_strand_id
1 'polypeptide(L)'
;MKHTIAVRLCALAPVSLLIAGCSGEPSEADIRAVYEAEIAKTNEQMINLGGEQAANLLGKSELHSITKLACKEADQTSGYNCDVEVDMSVPLLGRSTQMRTRRFVNSDKGWVVIDH
;
A
#
# COMPACT_ATOMS: atom_id res chain seq x y z
N MET A 1 40.30 41.08 39.41
CA MET A 1 38.91 41.31 38.96
C MET A 1 38.32 39.97 38.58
N LYS A 2 37.16 39.63 39.15
CA LYS A 2 36.48 38.34 39.02
C LYS A 2 35.63 38.35 37.74
N HIS A 3 35.77 37.34 36.88
CA HIS A 3 34.71 36.99 35.94
C HIS A 3 34.49 35.47 36.00
N THR A 4 33.47 35.12 36.77
CA THR A 4 32.80 33.82 36.79
C THR A 4 32.01 33.68 35.50
N ILE A 5 32.28 32.65 34.69
CA ILE A 5 31.34 32.19 33.66
C ILE A 5 31.15 30.69 33.87
N ALA A 6 30.00 30.35 34.46
CA ALA A 6 29.50 28.99 34.53
C ALA A 6 28.89 28.63 33.17
N VAL A 7 29.54 27.76 32.41
CA VAL A 7 28.93 27.14 31.22
C VAL A 7 28.42 25.77 31.64
N ARG A 8 27.09 25.65 31.66
CA ARG A 8 26.36 24.40 31.84
C ARG A 8 26.85 23.39 30.80
N LEU A 9 27.51 22.33 31.25
CA LEU A 9 27.88 21.20 30.42
C LEU A 9 26.61 20.34 30.20
N CYS A 10 25.80 20.70 29.21
CA CYS A 10 24.81 19.78 28.65
C CYS A 10 25.57 18.64 27.97
N ALA A 11 25.69 17.51 28.68
CA ALA A 11 26.15 16.26 28.10
C ALA A 11 25.12 15.78 27.05
N LEU A 12 25.30 16.21 25.80
CA LEU A 12 24.63 15.65 24.63
C LEU A 12 25.19 14.24 24.39
N ALA A 13 24.50 13.23 24.92
CA ALA A 13 24.70 11.86 24.48
C ALA A 13 24.19 11.74 23.03
N PRO A 14 25.00 11.26 22.07
CA PRO A 14 24.49 10.92 20.76
C PRO A 14 23.61 9.68 20.94
N VAL A 15 22.29 9.87 20.92
CA VAL A 15 21.35 8.75 20.77
C VAL A 15 21.59 8.23 19.36
N SER A 16 22.35 7.14 19.26
CA SER A 16 22.49 6.35 18.06
C SER A 16 21.08 5.94 17.62
N LEU A 17 20.53 6.62 16.62
CA LEU A 17 19.39 6.11 15.87
C LEU A 17 19.87 4.81 15.24
N LEU A 18 19.55 3.69 15.89
CA LEU A 18 19.58 2.39 15.26
C LEU A 18 18.59 2.48 14.11
N ILE A 19 19.11 2.54 12.89
CA ILE A 19 18.33 2.41 11.66
C ILE A 19 17.86 0.96 11.63
N ALA A 20 16.78 0.65 12.34
CA ALA A 20 15.94 -0.47 11.96
C ALA A 20 15.54 -0.20 10.51
N GLY A 21 15.89 -1.10 9.59
CA GLY A 21 15.65 -0.92 8.17
C GLY A 21 14.21 -0.46 7.93
N CYS A 22 14.04 0.74 7.37
CA CYS A 22 12.75 1.37 7.11
C CYS A 22 12.04 0.74 5.89
N SER A 23 12.22 -0.57 5.69
CA SER A 23 11.35 -1.38 4.83
C SER A 23 10.19 -1.85 5.70
N GLY A 24 9.40 -0.89 6.21
CA GLY A 24 8.17 -1.22 6.92
C GLY A 24 7.17 -1.92 6.01
N GLU A 25 6.16 -2.55 6.60
CA GLU A 25 4.97 -3.01 5.88
C GLU A 25 4.37 -1.92 4.98
N PRO A 26 3.64 -2.26 3.90
CA PRO A 26 3.03 -1.24 3.06
C PRO A 26 2.06 -0.37 3.88
N SER A 27 2.06 0.93 3.59
CA SER A 27 1.03 1.83 4.09
C SER A 27 -0.30 1.57 3.40
N GLU A 28 -1.41 2.04 3.97
CA GLU A 28 -2.71 1.94 3.30
C GLU A 28 -2.73 2.68 1.95
N ALA A 29 -1.98 3.79 1.84
CA ALA A 29 -1.80 4.50 0.58
C ALA A 29 -1.04 3.67 -0.46
N ASP A 30 -0.01 2.93 -0.03
CA ASP A 30 0.70 2.00 -0.92
C ASP A 30 -0.23 0.90 -1.42
N ILE A 31 -0.99 0.29 -0.51
CA ILE A 31 -1.97 -0.76 -0.86
C ILE A 31 -3.02 -0.20 -1.83
N ARG A 32 -3.55 1.00 -1.57
CA ARG A 32 -4.50 1.67 -2.47
C ARG A 32 -3.93 1.83 -3.88
N ALA A 33 -2.70 2.33 -3.99
CA ALA A 33 -2.06 2.55 -5.28
C ALA A 33 -1.93 1.25 -6.08
N VAL A 34 -1.64 0.12 -5.42
CA VAL A 34 -1.60 -1.19 -6.09
C VAL A 34 -2.98 -1.59 -6.63
N TYR A 35 -4.04 -1.44 -5.84
CA TYR A 35 -5.40 -1.75 -6.28
C TYR A 35 -5.89 -0.84 -7.41
N GLU A 36 -5.61 0.46 -7.32
CA GLU A 36 -5.94 1.42 -8.38
C GLU A 36 -5.22 1.07 -9.70
N ALA A 37 -3.95 0.66 -9.62
CA ALA A 37 -3.19 0.20 -10.78
C ALA A 37 -3.76 -1.11 -11.39
N GLU A 38 -4.13 -2.09 -10.56
CA GLU A 38 -4.78 -3.33 -11.01
C GLU A 38 -6.13 -3.05 -11.69
N ILE A 39 -6.95 -2.16 -11.10
CA ILE A 39 -8.24 -1.75 -11.65
C ILE A 39 -8.07 -0.99 -12.96
N ALA A 40 -7.13 -0.04 -13.03
CA ALA A 40 -6.84 0.70 -14.26
C ALA A 40 -6.44 -0.25 -15.39
N LYS A 41 -5.53 -1.19 -15.12
CA LYS A 41 -5.12 -2.22 -16.08
C LYS A 41 -6.30 -3.10 -16.52
N THR A 42 -7.14 -3.51 -15.58
CA THR A 42 -8.33 -4.34 -15.88
C THR A 42 -9.33 -3.58 -16.76
N ASN A 43 -9.61 -2.32 -16.43
CA ASN A 43 -10.50 -1.47 -17.21
C ASN A 43 -9.93 -1.20 -18.62
N GLU A 44 -8.63 -0.93 -18.74
CA GLU A 44 -7.95 -0.77 -20.03
C GLU A 44 -8.01 -2.05 -20.86
N GLN A 45 -7.81 -3.22 -20.24
CA GLN A 45 -7.93 -4.51 -20.93
C GLN A 45 -9.35 -4.73 -21.47
N MET A 46 -10.40 -4.37 -20.72
CA MET A 46 -11.77 -4.44 -21.23
C MET A 46 -11.99 -3.54 -22.45
N ILE A 47 -11.44 -2.32 -22.43
CA ILE A 47 -11.49 -1.40 -23.57
C ILE A 47 -10.76 -1.99 -24.77
N ASN A 48 -9.57 -2.57 -24.57
CA ASN A 48 -8.78 -3.14 -25.64
C ASN A 48 -9.45 -4.36 -26.30
N LEU A 49 -10.29 -5.10 -25.56
CA LEU A 49 -11.02 -6.27 -26.07
C LEU A 49 -12.38 -5.93 -26.68
N GLY A 50 -13.15 -5.05 -26.04
CA GLY A 50 -14.54 -4.74 -26.41
C GLY A 50 -14.76 -3.36 -27.03
N GLY A 51 -13.74 -2.50 -27.02
CA GLY A 51 -13.84 -1.10 -27.40
C GLY A 51 -14.45 -0.21 -26.31
N GLU A 52 -14.30 1.11 -26.45
CA GLU A 52 -14.79 2.09 -25.49
C GLU A 52 -16.32 2.06 -25.34
N GLN A 53 -17.08 1.83 -26.42
CA GLN A 53 -18.55 1.76 -26.35
C GLN A 53 -19.03 0.61 -25.47
N ALA A 54 -18.43 -0.58 -25.60
CA ALA A 54 -18.79 -1.71 -24.76
C ALA A 54 -18.42 -1.43 -23.29
N ALA A 55 -17.23 -0.88 -23.04
CA ALA A 55 -16.80 -0.51 -21.69
C ALA A 55 -17.74 0.52 -21.04
N ASN A 56 -18.24 1.50 -21.80
CA ASN A 56 -19.19 2.49 -21.28
C ASN A 56 -20.58 1.90 -21.01
N LEU A 57 -21.03 0.92 -21.79
CA LEU A 57 -22.31 0.25 -21.59
C LEU A 57 -22.28 -0.70 -20.39
N LEU A 58 -21.19 -1.47 -20.23
CA LEU A 58 -21.03 -2.44 -19.14
C LEU A 58 -20.62 -1.79 -17.82
N GLY A 59 -20.02 -0.60 -17.89
CA GLY A 59 -19.40 0.07 -16.75
C GLY A 59 -17.95 -0.36 -16.53
N LYS A 60 -17.33 0.27 -15.54
CA LYS A 60 -15.93 0.04 -15.15
C LYS A 60 -15.87 -0.44 -13.71
N SER A 61 -14.79 -1.13 -13.37
CA SER A 61 -14.49 -1.42 -11.97
C SER A 61 -13.98 -0.15 -11.29
N GLU A 62 -14.41 0.08 -10.05
CA GLU A 62 -14.06 1.27 -9.26
C GLU A 62 -13.74 0.88 -7.82
N LEU A 63 -12.68 1.47 -7.26
CA LEU A 63 -12.33 1.34 -5.86
C LEU A 63 -13.01 2.46 -5.06
N HIS A 64 -13.81 2.12 -4.05
CA HIS A 64 -14.45 3.10 -3.16
C HIS A 64 -13.64 3.33 -1.90
N SER A 65 -13.17 2.25 -1.28
CA SER A 65 -12.31 2.32 -0.10
C SER A 65 -11.40 1.11 0.00
N ILE A 66 -10.30 1.31 0.72
CA ILE A 66 -9.42 0.24 1.15
C ILE A 66 -8.98 0.53 2.57
N THR A 67 -9.05 -0.48 3.43
CA THR A 67 -8.65 -0.40 4.83
C THR A 67 -7.60 -1.46 5.10
N LYS A 68 -6.44 -1.06 5.62
CA LYS A 68 -5.45 -2.02 6.12
C LYS A 68 -5.86 -2.52 7.49
N LEU A 69 -6.09 -3.83 7.64
CA LEU A 69 -6.49 -4.43 8.92
C LEU A 69 -5.28 -4.92 9.71
N ALA A 70 -4.39 -5.67 9.05
CA ALA A 70 -3.17 -6.21 9.64
C ALA A 70 -2.18 -6.56 8.52
N CYS A 71 -0.89 -6.55 8.84
CA CYS A 71 0.13 -7.16 8.01
C CYS A 71 1.06 -8.02 8.86
N LYS A 72 1.51 -9.13 8.30
CA LYS A 72 2.56 -9.98 8.87
C LYS A 72 3.62 -10.17 7.79
N GLU A 73 4.89 -10.14 8.18
CA GLU A 73 5.97 -10.55 7.28
C GLU A 73 5.70 -11.96 6.73
N ALA A 74 5.91 -12.14 5.43
CA ALA A 74 5.65 -13.41 4.77
C ALA A 74 6.70 -14.44 5.21
N ASP A 75 6.26 -15.62 5.64
CA ASP A 75 7.18 -16.65 6.11
C ASP A 75 8.06 -17.16 4.95
N GLN A 76 9.37 -17.25 5.17
CA GLN A 76 10.38 -17.82 4.26
C GLN A 76 10.50 -17.14 2.88
N THR A 77 9.87 -15.98 2.67
CA THR A 77 9.81 -15.30 1.38
C THR A 77 9.64 -13.78 1.58
N SER A 78 10.11 -12.94 0.65
CA SER A 78 10.07 -11.47 0.85
C SER A 78 8.66 -10.89 0.90
N GLY A 79 8.47 -9.80 1.65
CA GLY A 79 7.22 -9.02 1.66
C GLY A 79 6.31 -9.30 2.85
N TYR A 80 5.06 -8.85 2.74
CA TYR A 80 4.07 -8.87 3.81
C TYR A 80 2.75 -9.48 3.32
N ASN A 81 2.20 -10.40 4.09
CA ASN A 81 0.81 -10.85 3.96
C ASN A 81 -0.07 -9.86 4.71
N CYS A 82 -0.84 -9.07 3.98
CA CYS A 82 -1.72 -8.05 4.54
C CYS A 82 -3.18 -8.44 4.38
N ASP A 83 -3.91 -8.40 5.49
CA ASP A 83 -5.36 -8.46 5.53
C ASP A 83 -5.90 -7.08 5.23
N VAL A 84 -6.66 -6.98 4.15
CA VAL A 84 -7.25 -5.74 3.66
C VAL A 84 -8.75 -5.91 3.51
N GLU A 85 -9.50 -4.90 3.92
CA GLU A 85 -10.90 -4.75 3.54
C GLU A 85 -10.98 -3.85 2.31
N VAL A 86 -11.67 -4.33 1.28
CA VAL A 86 -11.76 -3.64 -0.02
C VAL A 86 -13.22 -3.46 -0.38
N ASP A 87 -13.63 -2.21 -0.58
CA ASP A 87 -14.94 -1.85 -1.12
C ASP A 87 -14.79 -1.43 -2.58
N MET A 88 -15.38 -2.20 -3.48
CA MET A 88 -15.29 -1.96 -4.91
C MET A 88 -16.60 -2.22 -5.64
N SER A 89 -16.80 -1.51 -6.74
CA SER A 89 -17.79 -1.84 -7.77
C SER A 89 -17.14 -2.68 -8.85
N VAL A 90 -17.81 -3.74 -9.27
CA VAL A 90 -17.44 -4.56 -10.44
C VAL A 90 -18.60 -4.54 -11.45
N PRO A 91 -18.32 -4.43 -12.76
CA PRO A 91 -19.35 -4.53 -13.80
C PRO A 91 -20.23 -5.77 -13.61
N LEU A 92 -21.54 -5.60 -13.81
CA LEU A 92 -22.58 -6.63 -13.67
C LEU A 92 -22.85 -7.14 -12.23
N LEU A 93 -21.85 -7.14 -11.34
CA LEU A 93 -21.96 -7.65 -9.97
C LEU A 93 -22.29 -6.56 -8.94
N GLY A 94 -22.08 -5.29 -9.28
CA GLY A 94 -22.37 -4.16 -8.40
C GLY A 94 -21.28 -3.92 -7.35
N ARG A 95 -21.63 -3.16 -6.31
CA ARG A 95 -20.73 -2.77 -5.22
C ARG A 95 -20.71 -3.83 -4.12
N SER A 96 -19.52 -4.17 -3.63
CA SER A 96 -19.36 -5.08 -2.50
C SER A 96 -18.12 -4.75 -1.67
N THR A 97 -18.18 -5.08 -0.39
CA THR A 97 -17.04 -5.00 0.54
C THR A 97 -16.56 -6.41 0.86
N GLN A 98 -15.25 -6.64 0.75
CA GLN A 98 -14.64 -7.96 0.93
C GLN A 98 -13.32 -7.87 1.70
N MET A 99 -13.15 -8.73 2.70
CA MET A 99 -11.87 -8.95 3.35
C MET A 99 -11.03 -9.96 2.55
N ARG A 100 -9.77 -9.65 2.31
CA ARG A 100 -8.82 -10.50 1.56
C ARG A 100 -7.44 -10.41 2.18
N THR A 101 -6.72 -11.53 2.21
CA THR A 101 -5.29 -11.55 2.49
C THR A 101 -4.55 -11.52 1.16
N ARG A 102 -3.64 -10.56 0.96
CA ARG A 102 -2.80 -10.44 -0.24
C ARG A 102 -1.35 -10.27 0.17
N ARG A 103 -0.44 -10.82 -0.62
CA ARG A 103 1.00 -10.67 -0.38
C ARG A 103 1.55 -9.51 -1.17
N PHE A 104 2.16 -8.56 -0.46
CA PHE A 104 2.76 -7.36 -1.01
C PHE A 104 4.28 -7.44 -0.92
N VAL A 105 4.96 -7.17 -2.03
CA VAL A 105 6.42 -7.11 -2.09
C VAL A 105 6.85 -5.73 -2.54
N ASN A 106 7.82 -5.15 -1.83
CA ASN A 106 8.43 -3.89 -2.21
C ASN A 106 9.40 -4.14 -3.38
N SER A 107 9.27 -3.38 -4.45
CA SER A 107 10.17 -3.38 -5.60
C SER A 107 10.68 -1.97 -5.87
N ASP A 108 11.67 -1.83 -6.76
CA ASP A 108 12.20 -0.52 -7.18
C ASP A 108 11.12 0.42 -7.77
N LYS A 109 9.98 -0.13 -8.20
CA LYS A 109 8.84 0.60 -8.79
C LYS A 109 7.70 0.82 -7.80
N GLY A 110 7.89 0.50 -6.52
CA GLY A 110 6.87 0.51 -5.48
C GLY A 110 6.37 -0.89 -5.14
N TRP A 111 5.28 -0.94 -4.38
CA TRP A 111 4.68 -2.19 -3.94
C TRP A 111 3.95 -2.90 -5.08
N VAL A 112 3.99 -4.23 -5.07
CA VAL A 112 3.22 -5.08 -5.98
C VAL A 112 2.56 -6.21 -5.22
N VAL A 113 1.42 -6.68 -5.71
CA VAL A 113 0.82 -7.94 -5.26
C VAL A 113 1.46 -9.10 -6.01
N ILE A 114 1.70 -10.20 -5.28
CA ILE A 114 2.00 -11.50 -5.87
C ILE A 114 0.94 -12.52 -5.46
N ASP A 115 0.18 -12.99 -6.44
CA ASP A 115 -0.72 -14.12 -6.28
C ASP A 115 0.10 -15.42 -6.19
N HIS A 116 -0.40 -16.37 -5.42
CA HIS A 116 0.26 -17.65 -5.13
C HIS A 116 -0.23 -18.70 -6.11
#